data_AF-A0A9D5EXB6-F1
#
_entry.id   AF-A0A9D5EXB6-F1
#
_cell.length_a   1.000
_cell.length_b   1.000
_cell.length_c   1.000
_cell.angle_alpha   90.00
_cell.angle_beta   90.00
_cell.angle_gamma   90.00
#
_symmetry.space_group_name_H-M   'P 1'
#
loop_
_entity.id
_entity.type
_entity.pdbx_description
1 polymer ?
#
loop_
_entity_poly.entity_id
_entity_poly.type
_entity_poly.pdbx_seq_one_letter_code
_entity_poly.pdbx_strand_id
1 'polypeptide(L)' 'MGNTLFGYTEGQIAQFGLTFGVGAFILYMLFIVFNLARESKAGKFGTFVLFLVLSFGMLGFLAKNLIQWVLGI' A
#
# COMPACT_ATOMS: atom_id res chain seq x y z
N MET A 1 2.54 -32.36 10.63
CA MET A 1 2.13 -32.68 9.25
C MET A 1 2.51 -31.48 8.40
N GLY A 2 3.61 -31.59 7.66
CA GLY A 2 4.21 -30.45 6.95
C GLY A 2 3.46 -30.17 5.66
N ASN A 3 2.65 -29.11 5.64
CA ASN A 3 2.21 -28.50 4.40
C ASN A 3 3.30 -27.55 3.91
N THR A 4 4.29 -28.13 3.23
CA THR A 4 5.34 -27.39 2.53
C THR A 4 5.11 -27.50 1.03
N LEU A 5 4.72 -26.41 0.39
CA LEU A 5 4.73 -26.27 -1.07
C LEU A 5 6.12 -25.76 -1.47
N PHE A 6 6.87 -26.54 -2.24
CA PHE A 6 8.23 -26.19 -2.70
C PHE A 6 9.27 -25.95 -1.59
N GLY A 7 9.10 -26.55 -0.40
CA GLY A 7 10.02 -26.40 0.73
C GLY A 7 9.78 -25.15 1.60
N TYR A 8 8.77 -24.33 1.28
CA TYR A 8 8.31 -23.23 2.11
C TYR A 8 7.03 -23.60 2.84
N THR A 9 6.88 -23.13 4.08
CA THR A 9 5.62 -23.27 4.83
C THR A 9 4.51 -22.49 4.11
N GLU A 10 3.28 -22.99 4.15
CA GLU A 10 2.11 -22.25 3.64
C GLU A 10 2.02 -20.84 4.22
N GLY A 11 2.36 -20.68 5.50
CA GLY A 11 2.42 -19.38 6.17
C GLY A 11 3.43 -18.43 5.55
N GLN A 12 4.61 -18.90 5.11
CA GLN A 12 5.61 -18.05 4.45
C GLN A 12 5.18 -17.62 3.05
N ILE A 13 4.61 -18.53 2.25
CA ILE A 13 4.11 -18.21 0.92
C ILE A 13 2.93 -17.22 1.03
N ALA A 14 2.03 -17.45 1.99
CA ALA A 14 0.91 -16.56 2.26
C ALA A 14 1.40 -15.18 2.75
N GLN A 15 2.38 -15.11 3.65
CA GLN A 15 2.98 -13.84 4.09
C GLN A 15 3.63 -13.09 2.94
N PHE A 16 4.39 -13.79 2.09
CA PHE A 16 5.01 -13.16 0.92
C PHE A 16 3.95 -12.64 -0.06
N GLY A 17 2.92 -13.43 -0.35
CA GLY A 17 1.81 -13.04 -1.20
C GLY A 17 0.98 -11.88 -0.62
N LEU A 18 0.78 -11.85 0.69
CA LEU A 18 0.10 -10.74 1.36
C LEU A 18 0.94 -9.47 1.35
N THR A 19 2.20 -9.53 1.76
CA THR A 19 3.08 -8.34 1.81
C THR A 19 3.30 -7.77 0.41
N PHE A 20 3.64 -8.62 -0.56
CA PHE A 20 3.94 -8.17 -1.92
C PHE A 20 2.67 -7.85 -2.71
N GLY A 21 1.63 -8.68 -2.60
CA GLY A 21 0.36 -8.49 -3.30
C GLY A 21 -0.41 -7.26 -2.80
N VAL A 22 -0.50 -7.07 -1.49
CA VAL A 22 -1.14 -5.87 -0.91
C VAL A 22 -0.29 -4.63 -1.20
N GLY A 23 1.04 -4.71 -1.11
CA GLY A 23 1.93 -3.60 -1.46
C GLY A 23 1.77 -3.15 -2.91
N ALA A 24 1.75 -4.10 -3.85
CA ALA A 24 1.52 -3.83 -5.27
C ALA A 24 0.12 -3.25 -5.53
N PHE A 25 -0.91 -3.73 -4.83
CA PHE A 25 -2.27 -3.22 -4.96
C PHE A 25 -2.42 -1.78 -4.45
N ILE A 26 -1.74 -1.44 -3.36
CA ILE A 26 -1.69 -0.07 -2.83
C ILE A 26 -0.98 0.88 -3.82
N LEU A 27 0.13 0.44 -4.43
CA LEU A 27 0.80 1.22 -5.48
C LEU A 27 -0.11 1.44 -6.70
N TYR A 28 -0.88 0.43 -7.10
CA TYR A 28 -1.85 0.56 -8.18
C TYR A 28 -2.96 1.57 -7.84
N MET A 29 -3.44 1.62 -6.60
CA MET A 29 -4.36 2.66 -6.13
C MET A 29 -3.77 4.07 -6.27
N LEU A 30 -2.49 4.29 -5.93
CA LEU A 30 -1.83 5.59 -6.15
C LEU A 30 -1.82 5.98 -7.62
N PHE A 31 -1.50 5.02 -8.48
CA PHE A 31 -1.46 5.26 -9.92
C PHE A 31 -2.84 5.68 -10.46
N ILE A 32 -3.90 5.02 -10.01
CA ILE A 32 -5.28 5.40 -10.35
C ILE A 32 -5.58 6.81 -9.88
N VAL A 33 -5.25 7.17 -8.64
CA VAL A 33 -5.59 8.52 -8.15
C VAL A 33 -4.77 9.60 -8.82
N PHE A 34 -3.52 9.33 -9.16
CA PHE A 34 -2.72 10.23 -9.97
C PHE A 34 -3.36 10.48 -11.34
N ASN A 35 -3.84 9.42 -12.01
CA ASN A 35 -4.59 9.56 -13.25
C ASN A 35 -5.92 10.32 -13.04
N LEU A 36 -6.67 9.99 -12.00
CA LEU A 36 -7.94 10.65 -11.67
C LEU A 36 -7.75 12.15 -11.39
N ALA A 37 -6.68 12.55 -10.69
CA ALA A 37 -6.36 13.95 -10.43
C ALA A 37 -6.05 14.73 -11.72
N ARG A 38 -5.41 14.08 -12.71
CA ARG A 38 -5.17 14.66 -14.04
C ARG A 38 -6.45 14.73 -14.87
N GLU A 39 -7.24 13.66 -14.87
CA GLU A 39 -8.46 13.54 -15.68
C GLU A 39 -9.60 14.42 -15.15
N SER A 40 -9.71 14.58 -13.83
CA SER A 40 -10.73 15.43 -13.21
C SER A 40 -10.55 16.92 -13.47
N LYS A 41 -9.46 17.34 -14.16
CA LYS A 41 -9.08 18.76 -14.33
C LYS A 41 -9.17 19.53 -13.02
N ALA A 42 -8.87 18.86 -11.90
CA ALA A 42 -8.83 19.49 -10.61
C ALA A 42 -7.78 20.60 -10.75
N GLY A 43 -8.19 21.86 -10.66
CA GLY A 43 -7.27 22.99 -10.80
C GLY A 43 -6.12 22.88 -9.79
N LYS A 44 -5.15 23.81 -9.83
CA LYS A 44 -3.98 23.79 -8.92
C LYS A 44 -4.34 23.55 -7.45
N PHE A 45 -5.46 24.10 -6.99
CA PHE A 45 -5.98 23.90 -5.64
C PHE A 45 -6.62 22.52 -5.42
N GLY A 46 -7.36 22.01 -6.41
CA GLY A 46 -7.99 20.69 -6.34
C GLY A 46 -6.98 19.54 -6.37
N THR A 47 -5.94 19.62 -7.20
CA THR A 47 -4.84 18.64 -7.17
C THR A 47 -4.10 18.70 -5.83
N PHE A 48 -3.88 19.89 -5.26
CA PHE A 48 -3.23 20.04 -3.95
C PHE A 48 -4.03 19.35 -2.84
N VAL A 49 -5.34 19.60 -2.76
CA VAL A 49 -6.22 18.97 -1.76
C VAL A 49 -6.34 17.46 -2.00
N LEU A 50 -6.48 17.01 -3.26
CA LEU A 50 -6.50 15.58 -3.60
C LEU A 50 -5.20 14.89 -3.18
N PHE A 51 -4.04 15.49 -3.43
CA PHE A 51 -2.77 14.94 -3.00
C PHE A 51 -2.63 14.92 -1.48
N LEU A 52 -3.08 15.97 -0.79
CA LEU A 52 -2.97 16.06 0.67
C LEU A 52 -3.81 14.98 1.35
N VAL A 53 -5.11 14.89 1.03
CA VAL A 53 -6.05 13.94 1.63
C VAL A 53 -5.67 12.50 1.30
N LEU A 54 -5.32 12.24 0.03
CA LEU A 54 -5.02 10.88 -0.40
C LEU A 54 -3.65 10.41 0.11
N SER A 55 -2.64 11.28 0.11
CA SER A 55 -1.33 10.96 0.69
C SER A 55 -1.43 10.80 2.21
N PHE A 56 -2.33 11.49 2.91
CA PHE A 56 -2.58 11.26 4.34
C PHE A 56 -3.03 9.82 4.64
N GLY A 57 -3.92 9.26 3.81
CA GLY A 57 -4.37 7.88 3.96
C GLY A 57 -3.23 6.86 3.84
N MET A 58 -2.32 7.08 2.88
CA MET A 58 -1.16 6.20 2.69
C MET A 58 0.00 6.47 3.65
N LEU A 59 0.21 7.72 4.04
CA LEU A 59 1.14 8.08 5.11
C LEU A 59 0.73 7.43 6.43
N GLY A 60 -0.57 7.31 6.73
CA GLY A 60 -1.06 6.55 7.88
C GLY A 60 -0.73 5.06 7.81
N PHE A 61 -0.88 4.45 6.63
CA PHE A 61 -0.51 3.04 6.41
C PHE A 61 1.01 2.82 6.54
N LEU A 62 1.82 3.71 5.97
CA LEU A 62 3.28 3.68 6.10
C LEU A 62 3.74 3.95 7.54
N ALA A 63 3.13 4.91 8.22
CA ALA A 63 3.41 5.22 9.61
C ALA A 63 3.10 4.03 10.51
N LYS A 64 2.00 3.30 10.28
CA LYS A 64 1.72 2.06 11.00
C LYS A 64 2.84 1.02 10.82
N ASN A 65 3.28 0.79 9.58
CA ASN A 65 4.37 -0.16 9.30
C ASN A 65 5.69 0.29 9.94
N LEU A 66 5.98 1.60 9.92
CA LEU A 66 7.17 2.17 10.55
C LEU A 66 7.10 2.07 12.08
N ILE A 67 5.94 2.35 12.68
CA ILE A 67 5.70 2.23 14.11
C ILE A 67 5.83 0.77 14.54
N GLN A 68 5.29 -0.18 13.78
CA GLN A 68 5.49 -1.61 13.97
C GLN A 68 6.98 -1.98 13.97
N TRP A 69 7.71 -1.52 12.96
CA TRP A 69 9.16 -1.74 12.87
C TRP A 69 9.94 -1.12 14.03
N VAL A 70 9.58 0.09 14.47
CA VAL A 70 10.23 0.78 15.60
C VAL A 70 9.89 0.13 16.95
N LEU A 71 8.65 -0.34 17.13
CA LEU A 71 8.25 -1.08 18.33
C LEU A 71 8.71 -2.55 18.32
N GLY A 72 9.25 -3.05 17.20
CA GLY A 72 9.67 -4.44 17.05
C GLY A 72 8.51 -5.44 17.03
N ILE A 73 7.32 -5.01 16.59
CA ILE A 73 6.08 -5.80 16.48
C ILE A 73 5.69 -5.91 15.01
#